data_AF-A0A932WXZ0-F1
#
_entry.id   AF-A0A932WXZ0-F1
#
_cell.length_a   1.000
_cell.length_b   1.000
_cell.length_c   1.000
_cell.angle_alpha   90.00
_cell.angle_beta   90.00
_cell.angle_gamma   90.00
#
_symmetry.space_group_name_H-M   'P 1'
#
loop_
_entity.id
_entity.type
_entity.pdbx_description
1 polymer ?
#
loop_
_entity_poly.entity_id
_entity_poly.type
_entity_poly.pdbx_seq_one_letter_code
_entity_poly.pdbx_strand_id
1 'polypeptide(L)' 'EYKELKPIFEEFGESPFELYKSLCEYQFDHIVELWGGEIFTLDRILNYMARLILVERWLELDVQKGIKIVDAIEKEIA' A
#
# COMPACT_ATOMS: atom_id res chain seq x y z
N GLU A 1 -18.47 -6.03 0.63
CA GLU A 1 -17.21 -5.27 0.49
C GLU A 1 -16.02 -6.24 0.63
N TYR A 2 -14.85 -5.90 0.09
CA TYR A 2 -13.59 -6.67 0.15
C TYR A 2 -13.46 -7.93 -0.73
N LYS A 3 -14.34 -8.15 -1.71
CA LYS A 3 -14.24 -9.34 -2.59
C LYS A 3 -12.88 -9.43 -3.31
N GLU A 4 -12.34 -8.30 -3.72
CA GLU A 4 -11.07 -8.21 -4.47
C GLU A 4 -9.84 -8.27 -3.55
N LEU A 5 -10.01 -7.94 -2.27
CA LEU A 5 -8.94 -7.95 -1.27
C LEU A 5 -8.78 -9.31 -0.58
N LYS A 6 -9.85 -10.12 -0.57
CA LYS A 6 -9.84 -11.45 0.03
C LYS A 6 -8.78 -12.39 -0.58
N PRO A 7 -8.64 -12.49 -1.92
CA PRO A 7 -7.60 -13.32 -2.53
C PRO A 7 -6.19 -12.89 -2.13
N ILE A 8 -5.93 -11.58 -2.09
CA ILE A 8 -4.63 -11.01 -1.70
C ILE A 8 -4.28 -11.42 -0.27
N PHE A 9 -5.25 -11.35 0.64
CA PHE A 9 -5.05 -11.77 2.02
C PHE A 9 -4.86 -13.28 2.17
N GLU A 10 -5.64 -14.09 1.45
CA GLU A 10 -5.51 -15.55 1.48
C GLU A 10 -4.17 -16.03 0.90
N GLU A 11 -3.63 -15.33 -0.09
CA GLU A 11 -2.36 -15.69 -0.74
C GLU A 11 -1.13 -15.22 0.05
N PHE A 12 -1.15 -13.99 0.58
CA PHE A 12 0.03 -13.37 1.19
C PHE A 12 -0.07 -13.17 2.71
N GLY A 13 -1.15 -13.60 3.34
CA GLY A 13 -1.44 -13.33 4.76
C GLY A 13 -0.35 -13.72 5.75
N GLU A 14 0.46 -14.74 5.42
CA GLU A 14 1.58 -15.20 6.25
C GLU A 14 2.90 -14.43 6.01
N SER A 15 2.97 -13.61 4.96
CA SER A 15 4.14 -12.80 4.62
C SER A 15 3.77 -11.31 4.67
N PRO A 16 4.02 -10.62 5.81
CA PRO A 16 3.61 -9.23 5.97
C PRO A 16 4.15 -8.28 4.89
N PHE A 17 5.37 -8.52 4.42
CA PHE A 17 5.98 -7.71 3.37
C PHE A 17 5.30 -7.93 2.01
N GLU A 18 5.09 -9.18 1.61
CA GLU A 18 4.42 -9.50 0.33
C GLU A 18 2.94 -9.11 0.36
N LEU A 19 2.28 -9.23 1.52
CA LEU A 19 0.92 -8.75 1.71
C LEU A 19 0.85 -7.23 1.52
N TYR A 20 1.75 -6.49 2.17
CA TYR A 20 1.79 -5.03 2.04
C TYR A 20 2.05 -4.61 0.59
N LYS A 21 3.00 -5.27 -0.09
CA LYS A 21 3.29 -5.03 -1.50
C LYS A 21 2.07 -5.24 -2.38
N SER A 22 1.43 -6.40 -2.26
CA SER A 22 0.28 -6.77 -3.09
C SER A 22 -0.92 -5.86 -2.85
N LEU A 23 -1.08 -5.37 -1.60
CA LEU A 23 -2.07 -4.34 -1.29
C LEU A 23 -1.73 -3.00 -1.92
N CYS A 24 -0.47 -2.56 -1.91
CA CYS A 24 -0.03 -1.34 -2.57
C CYS A 24 -0.25 -1.40 -4.09
N GLU A 25 0.06 -2.54 -4.72
CA GLU A 25 -0.18 -2.77 -6.14
C GLU A 25 -1.68 -2.70 -6.47
N TYR A 26 -2.52 -3.41 -5.71
CA TYR A 26 -3.98 -3.33 -5.84
C TYR A 26 -4.50 -1.88 -5.71
N GLN A 27 -4.06 -1.16 -4.68
CA GLN A 27 -4.50 0.23 -4.47
C GLN A 27 -4.08 1.13 -5.62
N PHE A 28 -2.87 0.96 -6.12
CA PHE A 28 -2.34 1.76 -7.21
C PHE A 28 -3.15 1.57 -8.50
N ASP A 29 -3.47 0.32 -8.83
CA ASP A 29 -4.26 -0.02 -10.02
C ASP A 29 -5.73 0.39 -9.85
N HIS A 30 -6.31 0.13 -8.68
CA HIS A 30 -7.68 0.51 -8.39
C HIS A 30 -7.89 2.04 -8.48
N ILE A 31 -6.90 2.84 -8.05
CA ILE A 31 -6.95 4.29 -8.23
C ILE A 31 -7.05 4.64 -9.72
N VAL A 32 -6.31 3.98 -10.60
CA VAL A 32 -6.41 4.20 -12.06
C VAL A 32 -7.82 3.94 -12.58
N GLU A 33 -8.51 2.93 -12.06
CA GLU A 33 -9.87 2.56 -12.47
C GLU A 33 -10.94 3.57 -12.02
N LEU A 34 -10.67 4.35 -10.96
CA LEU A 34 -11.58 5.42 -10.51
C LEU A 34 -11.63 6.62 -11.46
N TRP A 35 -10.78 6.64 -12.49
CA TRP A 35 -10.81 7.64 -13.55
C TRP A 35 -11.82 7.29 -14.66
N GLY A 36 -12.63 8.27 -15.06
CA GLY A 36 -13.43 8.24 -16.29
C GLY A 36 -12.80 9.08 -17.40
N GLY A 37 -12.92 8.63 -18.67
CA GLY A 37 -12.11 9.01 -19.85
C GLY A 37 -12.00 10.49 -20.29
N GLU A 38 -12.31 11.47 -19.45
CA GLU A 38 -12.04 12.88 -19.74
C GLU A 38 -10.55 13.22 -19.65
N ILE A 39 -10.10 14.10 -20.55
CA ILE A 39 -8.68 14.36 -20.84
C ILE A 39 -8.03 15.29 -19.80
N PHE A 40 -8.80 16.19 -19.16
CA PHE A 40 -8.28 17.13 -18.17
C PHE A 40 -9.30 17.45 -17.08
N THR A 41 -9.10 16.89 -15.89
CA THR A 41 -9.94 17.12 -14.71
C THR A 41 -9.06 17.18 -13.46
N LEU A 42 -9.55 17.82 -12.37
CA LEU A 42 -8.88 17.77 -11.07
C LEU A 42 -8.67 16.33 -10.60
N ASP A 43 -9.58 15.42 -10.97
CA ASP A 43 -9.48 14.00 -10.67
C ASP A 43 -8.21 13.37 -11.24
N ARG A 44 -7.72 13.84 -12.39
CA ARG A 44 -6.45 13.37 -12.97
C ARG A 44 -5.25 13.75 -12.11
N ILE A 45 -5.26 14.96 -11.56
CA ILE A 45 -4.21 15.41 -10.64
C ILE A 45 -4.31 14.60 -9.35
N LEU A 46 -5.51 14.42 -8.79
CA LEU A 46 -5.71 13.65 -7.57
C LEU A 46 -5.33 12.18 -7.72
N ASN A 47 -5.67 11.55 -8.85
CA ASN A 47 -5.28 10.19 -9.20
C ASN A 47 -3.76 10.03 -9.21
N TYR A 48 -3.08 10.94 -9.92
CA TYR A 48 -1.62 10.94 -9.99
C TYR A 48 -1.00 11.16 -8.61
N MET A 49 -1.48 12.14 -7.84
CA MET A 49 -0.98 12.44 -6.50
C MET A 49 -1.17 11.25 -5.55
N ALA A 50 -2.34 10.60 -5.56
CA ALA A 50 -2.61 9.44 -4.72
C ALA A 50 -1.67 8.27 -5.03
N ARG A 51 -1.43 8.01 -6.32
CA ARG A 51 -0.48 6.98 -6.78
C ARG A 51 0.96 7.32 -6.44
N LEU A 52 1.34 8.60 -6.54
CA LEU A 52 2.67 9.06 -6.13
C LEU A 52 2.90 8.83 -4.63
N ILE A 53 1.94 9.18 -3.78
CA ILE A 53 2.01 8.94 -2.33
C ILE A 53 2.22 7.46 -1.99
N LEU A 54 1.57 6.55 -2.72
CA LEU A 54 1.77 5.10 -2.54
C LEU A 54 3.21 4.68 -2.87
N VAL A 55 3.77 5.18 -3.97
CA VAL A 55 5.16 4.88 -4.37
C VAL A 55 6.15 5.49 -3.39
N GLU A 56 5.94 6.71 -2.94
CA GLU A 56 6.81 7.36 -1.94
C GLU A 56 6.84 6.58 -0.63
N ARG A 57 5.66 6.19 -0.12
CA ARG A 57 5.56 5.34 1.09
C ARG A 57 6.27 4.00 0.92
N TRP A 58 6.16 3.40 -0.26
CA TRP A 58 6.87 2.17 -0.57
C TRP A 58 8.40 2.36 -0.54
N LEU A 59 8.89 3.46 -1.12
CA LEU A 59 10.33 3.79 -1.13
C LEU A 59 10.86 4.17 0.26
N GLU A 60 10.01 4.66 1.16
CA GLU A 60 10.36 4.95 2.55
C GLU A 60 10.48 3.70 3.43
N LEU A 61 10.09 2.51 2.93
CA LEU A 61 10.26 1.27 3.67
C LEU A 61 11.74 0.99 3.93
N ASP A 62 12.13 1.05 5.20
CA ASP A 62 13.47 0.77 5.68
C ASP A 62 13.40 -0.40 6.67
N VAL A 63 13.98 -1.54 6.25
CA VAL A 63 14.04 -2.77 7.06
C VAL A 63 14.76 -2.55 8.39
N GLN A 64 15.84 -1.76 8.40
CA GLN A 64 16.61 -1.48 9.62
C GLN A 64 15.81 -0.61 10.58
N LYS A 65 15.05 0.36 10.06
CA LYS A 65 14.12 1.14 10.87
C LYS A 65 12.99 0.26 11.42
N GLY A 66 12.48 -0.67 10.62
CA GLY A 66 11.46 -1.65 11.03
C GLY A 66 11.92 -2.51 12.21
N ILE A 67 13.12 -3.11 12.11
CA ILE A 67 13.69 -3.94 13.20
C ILE A 67 13.78 -3.15 14.50
N LYS A 68 14.29 -1.90 14.44
CA LYS A 68 14.40 -1.06 15.64
C LYS A 68 13.07 -0.78 16.33
N ILE A 69 11.99 -0.65 15.56
CA ILE A 69 10.63 -0.43 16.09
C ILE A 69 10.13 -1.71 16.77
N VAL A 70 10.30 -2.87 16.14
CA VAL A 70 9.91 -4.16 16.73
C VAL A 70 10.67 -4.42 18.03
N ASP A 71 11.99 -4.22 18.03
CA ASP A 71 12.84 -4.36 19.22
C ASP A 71 12.41 -3.43 20.37
N ALA A 72 11.91 -2.22 20.06
CA ALA A 72 11.42 -1.29 21.05
C ALA A 72 10.10 -1.76 21.67
N ILE A 73 9.18 -2.29 20.85
CA ILE A 73 7.91 -2.85 21.30
C ILE A 73 8.14 -4.07 22.20
N GLU A 74 9.05 -4.98 21.82
CA GLU A 74 9.38 -6.15 22.64
C GLU A 74 9.93 -5.76 24.02
N LYS A 75 10.75 -4.69 24.08
CA LYS A 75 11.31 -4.18 25.34
C LYS A 75 10.30 -3.49 26.25
N GLU A 76 9.23 -2.92 25.70
CA GLU A 76 8.16 -2.30 26.50
C GLU A 76 7.17 -3.33 27.08
N ILE A 77 7.04 -4.49 26.44
CA ILE A 77 6.14 -5.57 26.86
C ILE A 77 6.82 -6.53 27.86
N ALA A 78 8.15 -6.57 27.89
CA ALA A 78 8.97 -7.37 28.81
C ALA A 78 9.18 -6.70 30.18
#